data_AF-A0A8T3YJT5-F1
#
_entry.id   AF-A0A8T3YJT5-F1
#
_cell.length_a   1.000
_cell.length_b   1.000
_cell.length_c   1.000
_cell.angle_alpha   90.00
_cell.angle_beta   90.00
_cell.angle_gamma   90.00
#
_symmetry.space_group_name_H-M   'P 1'
#
loop_
_entity.id
_entity.type
_entity.pdbx_description
1 polymer ?
#
loop_
_entity_poly.entity_id
_entity_poly.type
_entity_poly.pdbx_seq_one_letter_code
_entity_poly.pdbx_strand_id
1 'polypeptide(L)'
;MLPKTEEGIRMEMDLGIQMLLSCFQQLRIAGQVEGFEREATLRVASNRVFLCVEHFANALVLGEFGAYSKRHMMDVEKYVEAKNRLGLKSDVKGLYIGSYDLRSFADYGADRGRQAFTYDAILTLARQAWDLLMEMMQTVAKINANELGAKILLVEKEIALNGRPTPPDT
;
A
#
# COMPACT_ATOMS: atom_id res chain seq x y z
N MET A 1 -26.14 -9.34 2.88
CA MET A 1 -25.25 -10.42 2.41
C MET A 1 -23.93 -9.78 2.05
N LEU A 2 -22.83 -10.12 2.72
CA LEU A 2 -21.50 -9.79 2.20
C LEU A 2 -21.33 -10.57 0.89
N PRO A 3 -20.76 -9.98 -0.18
CA PRO A 3 -20.47 -10.71 -1.41
C PRO A 3 -19.62 -11.94 -1.06
N LYS A 4 -19.79 -13.02 -1.83
CA LYS A 4 -19.02 -14.26 -1.66
C LYS A 4 -17.54 -13.87 -1.49
N THR A 5 -16.87 -14.44 -0.50
CA THR A 5 -15.57 -14.03 0.03
C THR A 5 -14.55 -13.65 -1.06
N GLU A 6 -14.56 -14.35 -2.19
CA GLU A 6 -13.72 -14.09 -3.37
C GLU A 6 -13.94 -12.71 -4.04
N GLU A 7 -15.18 -12.26 -4.22
CA GLU A 7 -15.47 -10.95 -4.83
C GLU A 7 -15.03 -9.80 -3.91
N GLY A 8 -15.23 -9.97 -2.61
CA GLY A 8 -14.75 -9.01 -1.62
C GLY A 8 -13.22 -8.94 -1.59
N ILE A 9 -12.52 -10.08 -1.63
CA ILE A 9 -11.05 -10.13 -1.69
C ILE A 9 -10.57 -9.41 -2.96
N ARG A 10 -11.17 -9.70 -4.11
CA ARG A 10 -10.83 -9.03 -5.38
C ARG A 10 -11.03 -7.51 -5.29
N MET A 11 -12.13 -7.05 -4.72
CA MET A 11 -12.41 -5.62 -4.57
C MET A 11 -11.38 -4.93 -3.69
N GLU A 12 -11.04 -5.52 -2.54
CA GLU A 12 -9.99 -4.98 -1.66
C GLU A 12 -8.63 -4.97 -2.36
N MET A 13 -8.23 -6.06 -3.05
CA MET A 13 -6.99 -6.08 -3.82
C MET A 13 -6.97 -5.00 -4.90
N ASP A 14 -8.09 -4.80 -5.61
CA ASP A 14 -8.17 -3.78 -6.67
C ASP A 14 -8.03 -2.36 -6.12
N LEU A 15 -8.72 -2.06 -5.01
CA LEU A 15 -8.59 -0.78 -4.32
C LEU A 15 -7.15 -0.56 -3.85
N GLY A 16 -6.51 -1.58 -3.27
CA GLY A 16 -5.11 -1.52 -2.85
C GLY A 16 -4.16 -1.21 -4.01
N ILE A 17 -4.33 -1.88 -5.15
CA ILE A 17 -3.53 -1.62 -6.36
C ILE A 17 -3.73 -0.20 -6.88
N GLN A 18 -4.96 0.31 -6.92
CA GLN A 18 -5.25 1.69 -7.33
C GLN A 18 -4.56 2.71 -6.40
N MET A 19 -4.60 2.46 -5.09
CA MET A 19 -3.92 3.32 -4.11
C MET A 19 -2.39 3.25 -4.26
N LEU A 20 -1.83 2.06 -4.54
CA LEU A 20 -0.40 1.89 -4.78
C LEU A 20 0.06 2.66 -6.03
N LEU A 21 -0.69 2.55 -7.12
CA LEU A 21 -0.42 3.29 -8.36
C LEU A 21 -0.46 4.80 -8.11
N SER A 22 -1.50 5.28 -7.40
CA SER A 22 -1.61 6.68 -7.02
C SER A 22 -0.44 7.14 -6.16
N CYS A 23 0.02 6.32 -5.21
CA CYS A 23 1.19 6.61 -4.39
C CYS A 23 2.45 6.82 -5.25
N PHE A 24 2.76 5.91 -6.17
CA PHE A 24 3.94 6.04 -7.03
C PHE A 24 3.85 7.26 -7.97
N GLN A 25 2.66 7.59 -8.47
CA GLN A 25 2.47 8.80 -9.28
C GLN A 25 2.74 10.07 -8.47
N GLN A 26 2.25 10.13 -7.22
CA GLN A 26 2.52 11.27 -6.32
C GLN A 26 4.00 11.35 -5.96
N LEU A 27 4.66 10.23 -5.67
CA LEU A 27 6.11 10.22 -5.45
C LEU A 27 6.85 10.77 -6.66
N ARG A 28 6.53 10.32 -7.88
CA ARG A 28 7.17 10.85 -9.09
C ARG A 28 7.02 12.37 -9.22
N ILE A 29 5.82 12.90 -8.97
CA ILE A 29 5.57 14.35 -8.95
C ILE A 29 6.42 15.02 -7.85
N ALA A 30 6.46 14.47 -6.64
CA ALA A 30 7.23 14.99 -5.51
C ALA A 30 8.75 15.03 -5.78
N GLY A 31 9.26 14.22 -6.72
CA GLY A 31 10.64 14.28 -7.19
C GLY A 31 10.93 15.41 -8.19
N GLN A 32 9.90 16.12 -8.65
CA GLN A 32 9.96 17.18 -9.68
C GLN A 32 9.57 18.57 -9.15
N VAL A 33 9.07 18.64 -7.92
CA VAL A 33 8.64 19.88 -7.27
C VAL A 33 9.39 20.09 -5.95
N GLU A 34 9.40 21.32 -5.44
CA GLU A 34 10.11 21.69 -4.21
C GLU A 34 9.20 22.44 -3.21
N GLY A 35 9.72 22.66 -2.00
CA GLY A 35 9.07 23.45 -0.96
C GLY A 35 7.68 22.94 -0.56
N PHE A 36 6.73 23.86 -0.44
CA PHE A 36 5.35 23.57 0.01
C PHE A 36 4.63 22.58 -0.90
N GLU A 37 4.85 22.68 -2.22
CA GLU A 37 4.21 21.80 -3.20
C GLU A 37 4.68 20.36 -3.00
N ARG A 38 5.99 20.16 -2.83
CA ARG A 38 6.56 18.85 -2.52
C ARG A 38 5.97 18.26 -1.25
N GLU A 39 5.88 19.04 -0.19
CA GLU A 39 5.31 18.58 1.07
C GLU A 39 3.85 18.16 0.91
N ALA A 40 3.04 18.95 0.21
CA ALA A 40 1.64 18.61 -0.09
C ALA A 40 1.54 17.30 -0.88
N THR A 41 2.37 17.13 -1.91
CA THR A 41 2.41 15.89 -2.70
C THR A 41 2.81 14.67 -1.85
N LEU A 42 3.81 14.81 -0.96
CA LEU A 42 4.20 13.74 -0.04
C LEU A 42 3.10 13.40 0.97
N ARG A 43 2.31 14.38 1.42
CA ARG A 43 1.15 14.12 2.30
C ARG A 43 0.13 13.24 1.58
N VAL A 44 -0.18 13.54 0.32
CA VAL A 44 -1.05 12.68 -0.50
C VAL A 44 -0.45 11.30 -0.68
N ALA A 45 0.84 11.18 -1.02
CA ALA A 45 1.50 9.88 -1.17
C ALA A 45 1.43 9.04 0.11
N SER A 46 1.66 9.64 1.28
CA SER A 46 1.58 8.95 2.58
C SER A 46 0.18 8.43 2.91
N ASN A 47 -0.87 9.19 2.55
CA ASN A 47 -2.25 8.74 2.70
C ASN A 47 -2.53 7.54 1.78
N ARG A 48 -2.04 7.60 0.53
CA ARG A 48 -2.22 6.52 -0.46
C ARG A 48 -1.48 5.25 -0.08
N VAL A 49 -0.26 5.32 0.45
CA VAL A 49 0.45 4.10 0.89
C VAL A 49 -0.24 3.43 2.07
N PHE A 50 -0.78 4.20 3.03
CA PHE A 50 -1.58 3.61 4.12
C PHE A 50 -2.83 2.91 3.59
N LEU A 51 -3.63 3.57 2.75
CA LEU A 51 -4.85 2.96 2.20
C LEU A 51 -4.54 1.70 1.40
N CYS A 52 -3.46 1.71 0.61
CA CYS A 52 -2.95 0.53 -0.09
C CYS A 52 -2.72 -0.64 0.87
N VAL A 53 -1.94 -0.42 1.93
CA VAL A 53 -1.60 -1.44 2.92
C VAL A 53 -2.85 -1.93 3.67
N GLU A 54 -3.75 -1.02 4.02
CA GLU A 54 -5.01 -1.36 4.69
C GLU A 54 -5.89 -2.27 3.82
N HIS A 55 -6.03 -1.96 2.54
CA HIS A 55 -6.78 -2.80 1.62
C HIS A 55 -6.17 -4.19 1.43
N PHE A 56 -4.84 -4.29 1.32
CA PHE A 56 -4.16 -5.59 1.28
C PHE A 56 -4.34 -6.39 2.59
N ALA A 57 -4.22 -5.73 3.74
CA ALA A 57 -4.45 -6.35 5.03
C ALA A 57 -5.91 -6.83 5.21
N ASN A 58 -6.88 -6.05 4.73
CA ASN A 58 -8.30 -6.43 4.73
C ASN A 58 -8.57 -7.62 3.80
N ALA A 59 -7.96 -7.66 2.62
CA ALA A 59 -8.06 -8.80 1.70
C ALA A 59 -7.50 -10.08 2.33
N LEU A 60 -6.39 -10.01 3.06
CA LEU A 60 -5.83 -11.14 3.82
C LEU A 60 -6.81 -11.66 4.87
N VAL A 61 -7.33 -10.76 5.70
CA VAL A 61 -8.25 -11.13 6.78
C VAL A 61 -9.57 -11.66 6.23
N LEU A 62 -10.06 -11.09 5.14
CA LEU A 62 -11.25 -11.58 4.47
C LEU A 62 -11.04 -12.99 3.91
N GLY A 63 -9.88 -13.27 3.31
CA GLY A 63 -9.51 -14.61 2.82
C GLY A 63 -9.47 -15.66 3.93
N GLU A 64 -8.85 -15.34 5.06
CA GLU A 64 -8.60 -16.31 6.13
C GLU A 64 -9.74 -16.43 7.15
N PHE A 65 -10.48 -15.36 7.40
CA PHE A 65 -11.47 -15.29 8.48
C PHE A 65 -12.89 -14.93 8.01
N GLY A 66 -13.07 -14.59 6.73
CA GLY A 66 -14.39 -14.28 6.15
C GLY A 66 -14.98 -12.92 6.54
N ALA A 67 -14.33 -12.16 7.43
CA ALA A 67 -14.74 -10.81 7.80
C ALA A 67 -13.57 -10.02 8.39
N TYR A 68 -13.51 -8.72 8.08
CA TYR A 68 -12.59 -7.76 8.66
C TYR A 68 -13.36 -6.59 9.33
N SER A 69 -12.69 -5.88 10.23
CA SER A 69 -13.17 -4.72 10.95
C SER A 69 -13.04 -3.46 10.09
N LYS A 70 -14.09 -2.65 10.04
CA LYS A 70 -14.07 -1.34 9.35
C LYS A 70 -13.28 -0.26 10.11
N ARG A 71 -12.79 -0.56 11.32
CA ARG A 71 -12.03 0.39 12.15
C ARG A 71 -10.54 0.10 12.01
N HIS A 72 -9.76 1.15 11.75
CA HIS A 72 -8.30 1.11 11.71
C HIS A 72 -7.72 0.45 12.98
N MET A 73 -6.61 -0.25 12.83
CA MET A 73 -5.85 -0.90 13.93
C MET A 73 -6.55 -2.07 14.66
N MET A 74 -7.84 -2.31 14.45
CA MET A 74 -8.59 -3.34 15.20
C MET A 74 -8.21 -4.78 14.83
N ASP A 75 -7.72 -5.00 13.62
CA ASP A 75 -7.40 -6.33 13.09
C ASP A 75 -5.89 -6.57 12.97
N VAL A 76 -5.04 -5.76 13.61
CA VAL A 76 -3.57 -5.88 13.50
C VAL A 76 -3.06 -7.28 13.83
N GLU A 77 -3.59 -7.91 14.89
CA GLU A 77 -3.19 -9.27 15.25
C GLU A 77 -3.74 -10.31 14.25
N LYS A 78 -4.91 -10.06 13.63
CA LYS A 78 -5.42 -10.91 12.55
C LYS A 78 -4.58 -10.80 11.27
N TYR A 79 -3.97 -9.64 11.01
CA TYR A 79 -3.03 -9.49 9.88
C TYR A 79 -1.83 -10.41 10.05
N VAL A 80 -1.26 -10.47 11.26
CA VAL A 80 -0.15 -11.37 11.60
C VAL A 80 -0.57 -12.83 11.48
N GLU A 81 -1.75 -13.17 12.02
CA GLU A 81 -2.26 -14.53 11.96
C GLU A 81 -2.53 -14.99 10.52
N ALA A 82 -3.20 -14.17 9.70
CA ALA A 82 -3.45 -14.47 8.29
C ALA A 82 -2.15 -14.67 7.51
N LYS A 83 -1.19 -13.75 7.67
CA LYS A 83 0.14 -13.85 7.07
C LYS A 83 0.81 -15.18 7.41
N ASN A 84 0.80 -15.58 8.68
CA ASN A 84 1.45 -16.82 9.11
C ASN A 84 0.77 -18.07 8.54
N ARG A 85 -0.56 -18.09 8.48
CA ARG A 85 -1.33 -19.20 7.89
C ARG A 85 -1.07 -19.36 6.40
N LEU A 86 -0.93 -18.24 5.69
CA LEU A 86 -0.65 -18.18 4.25
C LEU A 86 0.84 -18.34 3.90
N GLY A 87 1.73 -18.37 4.89
CA GLY A 87 3.16 -18.50 4.68
C GLY A 87 3.82 -17.29 4.02
N LEU A 88 3.22 -16.10 4.15
CA LEU A 88 3.78 -14.85 3.60
C LEU A 88 5.05 -14.46 4.37
N LYS A 89 6.00 -13.84 3.69
CA LYS A 89 7.28 -13.41 4.27
C LYS A 89 7.22 -11.96 4.76
N SER A 90 6.44 -11.14 4.08
CA SER A 90 6.28 -9.71 4.37
C SER A 90 5.91 -9.43 5.84
N ASP A 91 6.50 -8.37 6.41
CA ASP A 91 6.13 -7.85 7.74
C ASP A 91 4.88 -6.98 7.64
N VAL A 92 3.71 -7.63 7.53
CA VAL A 92 2.41 -6.95 7.37
C VAL A 92 2.11 -6.01 8.55
N LYS A 93 2.50 -6.38 9.77
CA LYS A 93 2.27 -5.55 10.97
C LYS A 93 3.14 -4.31 10.95
N GLY A 94 4.45 -4.45 10.70
CA GLY A 94 5.35 -3.32 10.56
C GLY A 94 4.93 -2.38 9.44
N LEU A 95 4.51 -2.93 8.30
CA LEU A 95 4.03 -2.18 7.15
C LEU A 95 2.74 -1.39 7.48
N TYR A 96 1.77 -2.01 8.15
CA TYR A 96 0.52 -1.34 8.54
C TYR A 96 0.77 -0.22 9.56
N ILE A 97 1.55 -0.50 10.61
CA ILE A 97 1.85 0.50 11.65
C ILE A 97 2.68 1.64 11.07
N GLY A 98 3.74 1.34 10.32
CA GLY A 98 4.62 2.35 9.74
C GLY A 98 3.89 3.28 8.77
N SER A 99 3.04 2.72 7.89
CA SER A 99 2.23 3.55 6.99
C SER A 99 1.14 4.36 7.73
N TYR A 100 0.56 3.81 8.80
CA TYR A 100 -0.41 4.53 9.63
C TYR A 100 0.21 5.71 10.39
N ASP A 101 1.45 5.58 10.85
CA ASP A 101 2.18 6.67 11.50
C ASP A 101 2.46 7.81 10.51
N LEU A 102 2.91 7.50 9.30
CA LEU A 102 3.10 8.52 8.25
C LEU A 102 1.80 9.24 7.91
N ARG A 103 0.70 8.49 7.72
CA ARG A 103 -0.61 9.08 7.48
C ARG A 103 -1.06 9.94 8.66
N SER A 104 -0.85 9.49 9.90
CA SER A 104 -1.22 10.25 11.10
C SER A 104 -0.51 11.61 11.15
N PHE A 105 0.76 11.67 10.79
CA PHE A 105 1.48 12.93 10.64
C PHE A 105 0.95 13.77 9.47
N ALA A 106 0.70 13.15 8.31
CA ALA A 106 0.25 13.85 7.12
C ALA A 106 -1.15 14.47 7.26
N ASP A 107 -2.09 13.74 7.86
CA ASP A 107 -3.49 14.15 8.01
C ASP A 107 -3.69 15.06 9.25
N TYR A 108 -2.96 14.81 10.35
CA TYR A 108 -3.25 15.42 11.66
C TYR A 108 -2.07 16.13 12.32
N GLY A 109 -0.87 16.09 11.73
CA GLY A 109 0.33 16.66 12.35
C GLY A 109 0.78 15.90 13.61
N ALA A 110 0.39 14.63 13.77
CA ALA A 110 0.80 13.82 14.91
C ALA A 110 2.32 13.64 14.95
N ASP A 111 2.94 13.79 16.13
CA ASP A 111 4.41 13.69 16.26
C ASP A 111 4.95 12.30 15.87
N ARG A 112 4.15 11.25 16.07
CA ARG A 112 4.45 9.91 15.56
C ARG A 112 4.47 9.93 14.03
N GLY A 113 5.59 9.53 13.43
CA GLY A 113 5.79 9.58 11.98
C GLY A 113 6.46 10.85 11.47
N ARG A 114 6.57 11.94 12.25
CA ARG A 114 7.21 13.19 11.81
C ARG A 114 8.65 13.00 11.35
N GLN A 115 9.45 12.25 12.12
CA GLN A 115 10.86 11.98 11.78
C GLN A 115 11.01 11.07 10.56
N ALA A 116 10.00 10.24 10.28
CA ALA A 116 9.98 9.31 9.16
C ALA A 116 9.31 9.90 7.92
N PHE A 117 8.73 11.11 7.97
CA PHE A 117 8.03 11.71 6.84
C PHE A 117 9.02 12.24 5.80
N THR A 118 9.50 11.31 4.96
CA THR A 118 10.42 11.59 3.86
C THR A 118 9.97 10.87 2.61
N TYR A 119 10.43 11.36 1.46
CA TYR A 119 10.25 10.70 0.18
C TYR A 119 10.70 9.23 0.23
N ASP A 120 11.90 8.97 0.76
CA ASP A 120 12.50 7.63 0.80
C ASP A 120 11.73 6.67 1.71
N ALA A 121 11.20 7.14 2.84
CA ALA A 121 10.40 6.31 3.73
C ALA A 121 9.07 5.91 3.08
N ILE A 122 8.38 6.86 2.42
CA ILE A 122 7.14 6.58 1.70
C ILE A 122 7.40 5.63 0.52
N LEU A 123 8.48 5.85 -0.24
CA LEU A 123 8.89 4.96 -1.33
C LEU A 123 9.23 3.55 -0.83
N THR A 124 9.90 3.44 0.32
CA THR A 124 10.24 2.15 0.93
C THR A 124 8.97 1.39 1.31
N LEU A 125 8.02 2.04 1.98
CA LEU A 125 6.73 1.42 2.32
C LEU A 125 5.92 1.04 1.08
N ALA A 126 5.93 1.88 0.03
CA ALA A 126 5.26 1.57 -1.23
C ALA A 126 5.86 0.32 -1.91
N ARG A 127 7.19 0.16 -1.89
CA ARG A 127 7.87 -1.04 -2.38
C ARG A 127 7.57 -2.28 -1.54
N GLN A 128 7.53 -2.14 -0.21
CA GLN A 128 7.13 -3.25 0.67
C GLN A 128 5.66 -3.65 0.46
N ALA A 129 4.77 -2.69 0.20
CA ALA A 129 3.38 -2.98 -0.15
C ALA A 129 3.26 -3.68 -1.51
N TRP A 130 4.13 -3.34 -2.47
CA TRP A 130 4.26 -4.07 -3.72
C TRP A 130 4.71 -5.52 -3.49
N ASP A 131 5.75 -5.74 -2.68
CA ASP A 131 6.22 -7.09 -2.35
C ASP A 131 5.10 -7.93 -1.71
N LEU A 132 4.34 -7.34 -0.78
CA LEU A 132 3.17 -7.97 -0.17
C LEU A 132 2.12 -8.36 -1.23
N LEU A 133 1.79 -7.45 -2.15
CA LEU A 133 0.85 -7.74 -3.24
C LEU A 133 1.33 -8.94 -4.07
N MET A 134 2.61 -8.99 -4.42
CA MET A 134 3.18 -10.09 -5.21
C MET A 134 3.13 -11.43 -4.46
N GLU A 135 3.38 -11.43 -3.15
CA GLU A 135 3.21 -12.62 -2.30
C GLU A 135 1.74 -13.05 -2.23
N MET A 136 0.81 -12.10 -2.08
CA MET A 136 -0.63 -12.36 -2.03
C MET A 136 -1.17 -12.92 -3.34
N MET A 137 -0.67 -12.43 -4.47
CA MET A 137 -1.03 -12.93 -5.79
C MET A 137 -0.70 -14.41 -6.00
N GLN A 138 0.33 -14.91 -5.32
CA GLN A 138 0.75 -16.31 -5.42
C GLN A 138 -0.05 -17.25 -4.51
N THR A 139 -0.70 -16.71 -3.47
CA THR A 139 -1.24 -17.49 -2.35
C THR A 139 -2.75 -17.30 -2.14
N VAL A 140 -3.22 -16.05 -2.11
CA VAL A 140 -4.62 -15.67 -1.83
C VAL A 140 -5.45 -15.64 -3.11
N ALA A 141 -4.82 -15.24 -4.22
CA ALA A 141 -5.48 -15.06 -5.49
C ALA A 141 -5.31 -16.27 -6.41
N LYS A 142 -6.24 -17.24 -6.35
CA LYS A 142 -6.62 -17.98 -7.57
C LYS A 142 -7.47 -17.11 -8.53
N ILE A 143 -7.41 -15.80 -8.35
CA ILE A 143 -8.13 -14.79 -9.12
C ILE A 143 -7.44 -14.71 -10.48
N ASN A 144 -8.24 -14.73 -11.55
CA ASN A 144 -7.76 -14.62 -12.93
C ASN A 144 -6.74 -13.47 -13.03
N ALA A 145 -5.45 -13.83 -13.17
CA ALA A 145 -4.35 -12.88 -13.33
C ALA A 145 -4.58 -11.91 -14.49
N ASN A 146 -5.50 -12.25 -15.41
CA ASN A 146 -5.92 -11.43 -16.53
C ASN A 146 -6.66 -10.13 -16.14
N GLU A 147 -7.44 -10.09 -15.05
CA GLU A 147 -8.18 -8.87 -14.65
C GLU A 147 -7.30 -7.86 -13.90
N LEU A 148 -6.35 -8.36 -13.08
CA LEU A 148 -5.41 -7.51 -12.35
C LEU A 148 -4.12 -7.23 -13.14
N GLY A 149 -3.78 -8.07 -14.12
CA GLY A 149 -2.51 -8.05 -14.86
C GLY A 149 -2.20 -6.70 -15.52
N ALA A 150 -3.19 -6.07 -16.15
CA ALA A 150 -3.00 -4.75 -16.76
C ALA A 150 -2.62 -3.67 -15.71
N LYS A 151 -3.22 -3.72 -14.52
CA LYS A 151 -2.93 -2.76 -13.43
C LYS A 151 -1.58 -3.05 -12.78
N ILE A 152 -1.21 -4.32 -12.64
CA ILE A 152 0.11 -4.76 -12.16
C ILE A 152 1.22 -4.24 -13.07
N LEU A 153 1.07 -4.37 -14.40
CA LEU A 153 2.01 -3.83 -15.38
C LEU A 153 2.16 -2.30 -15.26
N LEU A 154 1.07 -1.58 -14.94
CA LEU A 154 1.14 -0.14 -14.70
C LEU A 154 1.93 0.18 -13.42
N VAL A 155 1.74 -0.59 -12.35
CA VAL A 155 2.50 -0.42 -11.11
C VAL A 155 3.99 -0.72 -11.33
N GLU A 156 4.34 -1.80 -12.03
CA GLU A 156 5.73 -2.12 -12.39
C GLU A 156 6.40 -0.99 -13.17
N LYS A 157 5.67 -0.40 -14.13
CA LYS A 157 6.15 0.75 -14.88
C LYS A 157 6.41 1.95 -13.97
N GLU A 158 5.49 2.27 -13.06
CA GLU A 158 5.69 3.39 -12.13
C GLU A 158 6.83 3.13 -11.14
N ILE A 159 7.02 1.88 -10.66
CA ILE A 159 8.16 1.50 -9.83
C ILE A 159 9.48 1.76 -10.57
N ALA A 160 9.57 1.35 -11.83
CA ALA A 160 10.75 1.56 -12.67
C ALA A 160 11.05 3.05 -12.89
N LEU A 161 10.02 3.89 -12.97
CA LEU A 161 10.16 5.34 -13.12
C LEU A 161 10.59 6.01 -11.81
N ASN A 162 10.13 5.54 -10.66
CA ASN A 162 10.55 6.03 -9.34
C ASN A 162 11.96 5.56 -8.93
N GLY A 163 12.61 4.70 -9.72
CA GLY A 163 13.99 4.25 -9.54
C GLY A 163 15.04 5.06 -10.30
N ARG A 164 14.64 6.03 -11.14
CA ARG A 164 15.57 6.87 -11.88
C ARG A 164 15.66 8.23 -11.20
N PRO A 165 16.86 8.71 -10.81
CA PRO A 165 17.02 10.13 -10.59
C PRO A 165 16.62 10.82 -11.89
N THR A 166 15.73 11.81 -11.82
CA THR A 166 15.51 12.75 -12.91
C THR A 166 16.89 13.25 -13.33
N PRO A 167 17.32 13.08 -14.59
CA PRO A 167 18.55 13.73 -15.02
C PRO A 167 18.35 15.23 -14.77
N PRO A 168 19.32 15.95 -14.20
CA PRO A 168 19.26 17.40 -14.23
C PRO A 168 19.18 17.80 -15.69
N ASP A 169 18.15 18.58 -16.05
CA ASP A 169 17.99 19.11 -17.40
C ASP A 169 19.31 19.78 -17.82
N THR A 170 19.94 19.24 -18.86
CA THR A 170 21.11 19.82 -19.54
C THR A 170 20.70 20.97 -20.43
#